data_AF-B7ID19-F1
#
_entry.id   AF-B7ID19-F1
#
_cell.length_a   1.000
_cell.length_b   1.000
_cell.length_c   1.000
_cell.angle_alpha   90.00
_cell.angle_beta   90.00
_cell.angle_gamma   90.00
#
_symmetry.space_group_name_H-M   'P 1'
#
loop_
_entity.id
_entity.type
_entity.pdbx_description
1 polymer ?
#
loop_
_entity_poly.entity_id
_entity_poly.type
_entity_poly.pdbx_seq_one_letter_code
_entity_poly.pdbx_strand_id
1 'polypeptide(L)'
;MYYLCEIEDDNDLIKIALPKEKVIGISDKVVKSTKTCDFALHKNKLYPILTHADLKNPKLKFFLIFKDFAFGITRLVKETKSTPIEIIKNELYTGLIKDIEEYFIYNIEKLKPAQKVRYLDRNDNNKFDEGKFNYVIVDRKYAISINNILTILLSKEIVKYPMEKFIGFVEYKKIIPVKQVKEGKYVIITKDIAYQCSDIETANGKVLEGKDEKVLESNIGKFPILE
;
A
#
# COMPACT_ATOMS: atom_id res chain seq x y z
N MET A 1 0.04 -15.66 -21.32
CA MET A 1 -1.16 -16.48 -21.01
C MET A 1 -2.17 -15.55 -20.38
N TYR A 2 -3.48 -15.74 -20.56
CA TYR A 2 -4.46 -14.75 -20.13
C TYR A 2 -5.52 -15.35 -19.21
N TYR A 3 -5.95 -14.56 -18.23
CA TYR A 3 -7.23 -14.77 -17.56
C TYR A 3 -8.32 -14.10 -18.38
N LEU A 4 -9.37 -14.84 -18.71
CA LEU A 4 -10.60 -14.31 -19.26
C LEU A 4 -11.52 -13.95 -18.10
N CYS A 5 -11.96 -12.71 -18.05
CA CYS A 5 -12.67 -12.13 -16.93
C CYS A 5 -13.92 -11.40 -17.40
N GLU A 6 -14.88 -11.32 -16.49
CA GLU A 6 -16.14 -10.61 -16.67
C GLU A 6 -16.29 -9.56 -15.57
N ILE A 7 -16.81 -8.39 -15.95
CA ILE A 7 -17.24 -7.35 -15.03
C ILE A 7 -18.70 -7.05 -15.35
N GLU A 8 -19.55 -7.27 -14.36
CA GLU A 8 -20.97 -6.94 -14.41
C GLU A 8 -21.16 -5.52 -13.90
N ASP A 9 -21.81 -4.68 -14.71
CA ASP A 9 -22.14 -3.29 -14.38
C ASP A 9 -23.62 -3.04 -14.71
N ASP A 10 -24.46 -2.99 -13.68
CA ASP A 10 -25.92 -3.00 -13.80
C ASP A 10 -26.46 -4.15 -14.69
N ASN A 11 -26.78 -3.87 -15.96
CA ASN A 11 -27.29 -4.81 -16.96
C ASN A 11 -26.26 -5.14 -18.07
N ASP A 12 -25.07 -4.53 -18.01
CA ASP A 12 -24.01 -4.73 -18.98
C ASP A 12 -22.96 -5.72 -18.46
N LEU A 13 -22.41 -6.53 -19.38
CA LEU A 13 -21.36 -7.50 -19.09
C LEU A 13 -20.14 -7.19 -19.95
N ILE A 14 -19.08 -6.72 -19.30
CA ILE A 14 -17.82 -6.38 -19.95
C ILE A 14 -16.87 -7.57 -19.88
N LYS A 15 -16.37 -8.00 -21.04
CA LYS A 15 -15.49 -9.16 -21.20
C LYS A 15 -14.08 -8.69 -21.51
N ILE A 16 -13.16 -8.93 -20.57
CA ILE A 16 -11.77 -8.53 -20.69
C ILE A 16 -10.81 -9.70 -20.49
N ALA A 17 -9.64 -9.58 -21.08
CA ALA A 17 -8.52 -10.47 -20.85
C ALA A 17 -7.41 -9.72 -20.08
N LEU A 18 -6.84 -10.38 -19.09
CA LEU A 18 -5.74 -9.85 -18.28
C LEU A 18 -4.52 -10.79 -18.33
N PRO A 19 -3.30 -10.25 -18.49
CA PRO A 19 -2.09 -11.06 -18.63
C PRO A 19 -1.78 -11.79 -17.32
N LYS A 20 -1.88 -13.12 -17.32
CA LYS A 20 -1.71 -13.96 -16.13
C LYS A 20 -0.29 -13.87 -15.57
N GLU A 21 0.73 -13.77 -16.42
CA GLU A 21 2.12 -13.64 -16.00
C GLU A 21 2.40 -12.42 -15.12
N LYS A 22 1.54 -11.40 -15.15
CA LYS A 22 1.68 -10.19 -14.31
C LYS A 22 0.88 -10.25 -13.01
N VAL A 23 0.05 -11.28 -12.83
CA VAL A 23 -0.79 -11.49 -11.65
C VAL A 23 0.00 -12.30 -10.61
N ILE A 24 0.25 -11.69 -9.45
CA ILE A 24 0.99 -12.29 -8.33
C ILE A 24 0.11 -13.04 -7.33
N GLY A 25 -1.22 -12.90 -7.47
CA GLY A 25 -2.20 -13.56 -6.61
C GLY A 25 -3.64 -13.18 -6.96
N ILE A 26 -4.59 -13.83 -6.30
CA ILE A 26 -6.01 -13.53 -6.39
C ILE A 26 -6.53 -13.35 -4.95
N SER A 27 -7.43 -12.39 -4.75
CA SER A 27 -8.14 -12.19 -3.49
C SER A 27 -9.63 -12.02 -3.73
N ASP A 28 -10.44 -12.42 -2.76
CA ASP A 28 -11.87 -12.15 -2.63
C ASP A 28 -12.16 -11.19 -1.46
N LYS A 29 -11.13 -10.76 -0.74
CA LYS A 29 -11.26 -9.91 0.45
C LYS A 29 -11.18 -8.44 0.07
N VAL A 30 -12.32 -7.76 0.16
CA VAL A 30 -12.42 -6.31 0.00
C VAL A 30 -12.36 -5.61 1.35
N VAL A 31 -11.69 -4.47 1.36
CA VAL A 31 -11.61 -3.52 2.47
C VAL A 31 -12.19 -2.21 1.96
N LYS A 32 -13.39 -1.87 2.42
CA LYS A 32 -14.09 -0.67 1.98
C LYS A 32 -13.49 0.60 2.60
N SER A 33 -13.30 1.64 1.81
CA SER A 33 -12.81 2.95 2.23
C SER A 33 -13.88 4.01 2.03
N THR A 34 -14.01 4.95 2.97
CA THR A 34 -15.03 6.01 2.92
C THR A 34 -14.57 7.26 2.17
N LYS A 35 -13.32 7.33 1.70
CA LYS A 35 -12.73 8.61 1.26
C LYS A 35 -12.09 8.64 -0.13
N THR A 36 -11.62 7.52 -0.69
CA THR A 36 -10.82 7.60 -1.94
C THR A 36 -10.95 6.38 -2.86
N CYS A 37 -10.66 5.17 -2.39
CA CYS A 37 -10.83 3.92 -3.15
C CYS A 37 -10.81 2.73 -2.20
N ASP A 38 -11.51 1.65 -2.55
CA ASP A 38 -11.49 0.39 -1.81
C ASP A 38 -10.16 -0.35 -2.03
N PHE A 39 -9.80 -1.25 -1.13
CA PHE A 39 -8.56 -2.03 -1.18
C PHE A 39 -8.83 -3.53 -1.17
N ALA A 40 -8.00 -4.30 -1.86
CA ALA A 40 -7.99 -5.76 -1.76
C ALA A 40 -6.90 -6.20 -0.77
N LEU A 41 -7.24 -7.10 0.16
CA LEU A 41 -6.27 -7.67 1.10
C LEU A 41 -5.68 -8.96 0.53
N HIS A 42 -4.37 -9.02 0.32
CA HIS A 42 -3.67 -10.24 -0.11
C HIS A 42 -2.34 -10.39 0.63
N LYS A 43 -2.11 -11.55 1.27
CA LYS A 43 -0.89 -11.85 2.06
C LYS A 43 -0.51 -10.73 3.03
N ASN A 44 -1.49 -10.23 3.79
CA ASN A 44 -1.33 -9.13 4.76
C ASN A 44 -0.86 -7.79 4.16
N LYS A 45 -1.05 -7.59 2.85
CA LYS A 45 -0.82 -6.32 2.15
C LYS A 45 -2.12 -5.82 1.52
N LEU A 46 -2.31 -4.50 1.51
CA LEU A 46 -3.43 -3.83 0.86
C LEU A 46 -3.02 -3.38 -0.52
N TYR A 47 -3.91 -3.58 -1.49
CA TYR A 47 -3.73 -3.17 -2.88
C TYR A 47 -4.91 -2.29 -3.29
N PRO A 48 -4.68 -1.07 -3.80
CA PRO A 48 -5.77 -0.22 -4.25
C PRO A 48 -6.54 -0.92 -5.37
N ILE A 49 -7.87 -0.95 -5.26
CA ILE A 49 -8.73 -1.58 -6.26
C ILE A 49 -8.94 -0.60 -7.41
N LEU A 50 -8.59 -1.06 -8.60
CA LEU A 50 -8.92 -0.43 -9.88
C LEU A 50 -9.81 -1.40 -10.66
N THR A 51 -10.60 -0.89 -11.59
CA THR A 51 -11.38 -1.72 -12.52
C THR A 51 -11.43 -1.04 -13.88
N HIS A 52 -12.20 -1.60 -14.81
CA HIS A 52 -12.47 -1.00 -16.11
C HIS A 52 -12.98 0.44 -15.96
N ALA A 53 -12.61 1.32 -16.89
CA ALA A 53 -13.08 2.70 -16.90
C ALA A 53 -14.60 2.79 -17.17
N ASP A 54 -15.21 3.93 -16.86
CA ASP A 54 -16.60 4.25 -17.26
C ASP A 54 -17.71 3.32 -16.72
N LEU A 55 -17.47 2.62 -15.61
CA LEU A 55 -18.49 1.81 -14.93
C LEU A 55 -19.35 2.67 -13.99
N LYS A 56 -20.65 2.36 -13.90
CA LYS A 56 -21.58 3.07 -13.02
C LYS A 56 -21.67 2.42 -11.64
N ASN A 57 -22.01 1.14 -11.58
CA ASN A 57 -22.24 0.35 -10.37
C ASN A 57 -21.65 -1.07 -10.53
N PRO A 58 -20.32 -1.20 -10.65
CA PRO A 58 -19.70 -2.49 -10.93
C PRO A 58 -19.82 -3.46 -9.75
N LYS A 59 -20.26 -4.70 -10.02
CA LYS A 59 -20.43 -5.78 -9.02
C LYS A 59 -19.13 -6.58 -8.86
N LEU A 60 -18.11 -5.95 -8.29
CA LEU A 60 -16.79 -6.58 -8.10
C LEU A 60 -16.83 -7.65 -7.00
N LYS A 61 -16.24 -8.83 -7.27
CA LYS A 61 -16.18 -9.97 -6.34
C LYS A 61 -14.76 -10.53 -6.14
N PHE A 62 -13.94 -10.48 -7.19
CA PHE A 62 -12.57 -10.98 -7.17
C PHE A 62 -11.59 -9.88 -7.57
N PHE A 63 -10.37 -10.01 -7.06
CA PHE A 63 -9.33 -9.01 -7.20
C PHE A 63 -8.04 -9.71 -7.67
N LEU A 64 -7.68 -9.51 -8.94
CA LEU A 64 -6.41 -9.99 -9.48
C LEU A 64 -5.31 -9.05 -9.00
N ILE A 65 -4.37 -9.58 -8.23
CA ILE A 65 -3.31 -8.80 -7.59
C ILE A 65 -2.16 -8.62 -8.56
N PHE A 66 -1.88 -7.38 -8.91
CA PHE A 66 -0.69 -6.96 -9.65
C PHE A 66 0.36 -6.43 -8.67
N LYS A 67 1.53 -6.03 -9.18
CA LYS A 67 2.63 -5.52 -8.35
C LYS A 67 2.19 -4.35 -7.45
N ASP A 68 1.45 -3.40 -8.03
CA ASP A 68 1.17 -2.10 -7.40
C ASP A 68 -0.34 -1.85 -7.13
N PHE A 69 -1.23 -2.71 -7.63
CA PHE A 69 -2.68 -2.54 -7.49
C PHE A 69 -3.42 -3.88 -7.58
N ALA A 70 -4.72 -3.85 -7.30
CA ALA A 70 -5.62 -4.98 -7.52
C ALA A 70 -6.63 -4.62 -8.60
N PHE A 71 -6.78 -5.47 -9.62
CA PHE A 71 -7.80 -5.29 -10.64
C PHE A 71 -9.07 -6.04 -10.24
N GLY A 72 -10.15 -5.30 -9.99
CA GLY A 72 -11.46 -5.83 -9.63
C GLY A 72 -12.20 -6.40 -10.82
N ILE A 73 -12.75 -7.60 -10.64
CA ILE A 73 -13.61 -8.29 -11.61
C ILE A 73 -14.80 -8.91 -10.90
N THR A 74 -15.89 -9.16 -11.63
CA THR A 74 -17.03 -9.90 -11.10
C THR A 74 -16.77 -11.40 -11.11
N ARG A 75 -16.12 -11.90 -12.17
CA ARG A 75 -15.87 -13.34 -12.35
C ARG A 75 -14.62 -13.59 -13.17
N LEU A 76 -13.86 -14.62 -12.78
CA LEU A 76 -12.84 -15.24 -13.61
C LEU A 76 -13.48 -16.41 -14.36
N VAL A 77 -13.47 -16.36 -15.68
CA VAL A 77 -14.13 -17.36 -16.54
C VAL A 77 -13.21 -18.57 -16.73
N LYS A 78 -12.00 -18.35 -17.24
CA LYS A 78 -10.98 -19.39 -17.45
C LYS A 78 -9.61 -18.79 -17.76
N GLU A 79 -8.62 -19.66 -17.86
CA GLU A 79 -7.32 -19.36 -18.43
C GLU A 79 -7.27 -19.74 -19.90
N THR A 80 -6.53 -18.97 -20.71
CA THR A 80 -6.31 -19.28 -22.11
C THR A 80 -4.88 -19.00 -22.56
N LYS A 81 -4.42 -19.84 -23.50
CA LYS A 81 -3.15 -19.69 -24.23
C LYS A 81 -3.36 -19.15 -25.64
N SER A 82 -4.58 -18.75 -26.00
CA SER A 82 -4.89 -18.18 -27.32
C SER A 82 -3.99 -16.98 -27.63
N THR A 83 -3.56 -16.90 -28.89
CA THR A 83 -2.71 -15.81 -29.39
C THR A 83 -3.56 -14.54 -29.52
N PRO A 84 -3.12 -13.40 -28.94
CA PRO A 84 -3.78 -12.11 -29.13
C PRO A 84 -3.81 -11.68 -30.59
N ILE A 85 -4.91 -11.05 -30.99
CA ILE A 85 -4.97 -10.16 -32.15
C ILE A 85 -4.65 -8.76 -31.64
N GLU A 86 -3.57 -8.15 -32.12
CA GLU A 86 -3.16 -6.81 -31.67
C GLU A 86 -4.18 -5.75 -32.11
N ILE A 87 -4.49 -4.81 -31.21
CA ILE A 87 -5.30 -3.63 -31.52
C ILE A 87 -4.37 -2.42 -31.53
N ILE A 88 -4.25 -1.80 -32.70
CA ILE A 88 -3.43 -0.60 -32.91
C ILE A 88 -4.29 0.64 -32.66
N LYS A 89 -3.72 1.66 -31.99
CA LYS A 89 -4.37 2.97 -31.71
C LYS A 89 -5.60 2.92 -30.77
N ASN A 90 -5.61 2.04 -29.76
CA ASN A 90 -6.59 2.10 -28.68
C ASN A 90 -5.90 2.36 -27.33
N GLU A 91 -6.51 3.19 -26.48
CA GLU A 91 -5.94 3.48 -25.16
C GLU A 91 -6.29 2.45 -24.11
N LEU A 92 -7.53 1.98 -24.10
CA LEU A 92 -8.07 1.05 -23.11
C LEU A 92 -7.68 -0.41 -23.38
N TYR A 93 -7.41 -0.75 -24.64
CA TYR A 93 -7.18 -2.13 -25.06
C TYR A 93 -5.92 -2.25 -25.92
N THR A 94 -5.14 -3.31 -25.69
CA THR A 94 -3.93 -3.63 -26.46
C THR A 94 -4.16 -4.75 -27.47
N GLY A 95 -5.25 -5.50 -27.32
CA GLY A 95 -5.53 -6.63 -28.20
C GLY A 95 -6.91 -7.24 -27.94
N LEU A 96 -7.18 -8.31 -28.67
CA LEU A 96 -8.40 -9.11 -28.60
C LEU A 96 -8.02 -10.59 -28.55
N ILE A 97 -8.70 -11.35 -27.69
CA ILE A 97 -8.66 -12.80 -27.71
C ILE A 97 -10.00 -13.28 -28.26
N LYS A 98 -9.95 -14.02 -29.37
CA LYS A 98 -11.09 -14.77 -29.89
C LYS A 98 -11.06 -16.17 -29.31
N ASP A 99 -12.02 -16.46 -28.45
CA ASP A 99 -12.32 -17.79 -27.94
C ASP A 99 -13.73 -18.17 -28.45
N ILE A 100 -14.57 -18.85 -27.65
CA ILE A 100 -16.01 -18.97 -27.91
C ILE A 100 -16.65 -17.58 -28.05
N GLU A 101 -16.14 -16.61 -27.29
CA GLU A 101 -16.55 -15.21 -27.33
C GLU A 101 -15.33 -14.29 -27.41
N GLU A 102 -15.58 -13.00 -27.61
CA GLU A 102 -14.58 -11.96 -27.73
C GLU A 102 -14.24 -11.36 -26.37
N TYR A 103 -12.94 -11.34 -26.03
CA TYR A 103 -12.40 -10.75 -24.81
C TYR A 103 -11.31 -9.74 -25.14
N PHE A 104 -11.53 -8.48 -24.79
CA PHE A 104 -10.54 -7.42 -25.06
C PHE A 104 -9.43 -7.43 -24.02
N ILE A 105 -8.17 -7.46 -24.48
CA ILE A 105 -7.01 -7.41 -23.58
C ILE A 105 -6.90 -5.99 -23.04
N TYR A 106 -7.14 -5.85 -21.74
CA TYR A 106 -7.17 -4.55 -21.09
C TYR A 106 -5.76 -4.00 -20.92
N ASN A 107 -5.59 -2.71 -21.20
CA ASN A 107 -4.31 -2.03 -21.15
C ASN A 107 -3.94 -1.65 -19.71
N ILE A 108 -3.49 -2.64 -18.95
CA ILE A 108 -3.08 -2.46 -17.55
C ILE A 108 -1.90 -1.48 -17.37
N GLU A 109 -1.09 -1.23 -18.40
CA GLU A 109 0.04 -0.29 -18.31
C GLU A 109 -0.42 1.17 -18.28
N LYS A 110 -1.62 1.44 -18.81
CA LYS A 110 -2.26 2.75 -18.72
C LYS A 110 -3.07 2.95 -17.44
N LEU A 111 -3.32 1.89 -16.68
CA LEU A 111 -3.90 2.02 -15.35
C LEU A 111 -2.88 2.65 -14.42
N LYS A 112 -3.10 3.92 -14.09
CA LYS A 112 -2.41 4.56 -12.99
C LYS A 112 -3.41 4.68 -11.85
N PRO A 113 -3.12 4.12 -10.66
CA PRO A 113 -3.97 4.36 -9.51
C PRO A 113 -4.15 5.87 -9.30
N ALA A 114 -5.39 6.31 -9.03
CA ALA A 114 -5.75 7.72 -8.90
C ALA A 114 -4.93 8.43 -7.81
N GLN A 115 -4.53 7.67 -6.79
CA GLN A 115 -3.35 8.01 -6.01
C GLN A 115 -2.15 7.41 -6.73
N LYS A 116 -1.38 8.26 -7.43
CA LYS A 116 0.05 7.98 -7.59
C LYS A 116 0.51 7.55 -6.21
N VAL A 117 1.06 6.34 -6.12
CA VAL A 117 1.96 5.99 -5.02
C VAL A 117 2.85 7.21 -4.90
N ARG A 118 2.66 8.03 -3.87
CA ARG A 118 3.48 9.24 -3.72
C ARG A 118 4.82 8.68 -3.30
N TYR A 119 5.67 8.41 -4.30
CA TYR A 119 7.08 8.68 -4.15
C TYR A 119 7.12 10.13 -3.71
N LEU A 120 7.30 10.34 -2.42
CA LEU A 120 7.74 11.62 -1.91
C LEU A 120 9.09 11.87 -2.58
N ASP A 121 9.06 12.42 -3.79
CA ASP A 121 10.14 13.20 -4.34
C ASP A 121 10.22 14.42 -3.42
N ARG A 122 10.96 14.27 -2.33
CA ARG A 122 11.21 15.36 -1.42
C ARG A 122 12.66 15.36 -1.00
N ASN A 123 13.34 16.32 -1.60
CA ASN A 123 14.38 17.15 -1.00
C ASN A 123 13.93 17.85 0.31
N ASP A 124 13.01 17.28 1.10
CA ASP A 124 12.84 17.69 2.49
C ASP A 124 13.95 17.00 3.28
N ASN A 125 15.15 17.58 3.15
CA ASN A 125 16.30 17.32 3.99
C ASN A 125 15.99 17.74 5.44
N ASN A 126 15.09 17.02 6.11
CA ASN A 126 15.25 16.79 7.55
C ASN A 126 16.18 15.58 7.72
N LYS A 127 17.35 15.65 7.09
CA LYS A 127 18.46 14.81 7.52
C LYS A 127 18.83 15.32 8.90
N PHE A 128 18.56 14.50 9.92
CA PHE A 128 19.25 14.66 11.19
C PHE A 128 20.75 14.78 10.86
N ASP A 129 21.42 15.78 11.42
CA ASP A 129 22.88 15.89 11.36
C ASP A 129 23.45 14.51 11.77
N GLU A 130 24.05 13.80 10.82
CA GLU A 130 24.50 12.40 10.91
C GLU A 130 25.65 12.18 11.94
N GLY A 131 25.82 13.06 12.93
CA GLY A 131 26.95 13.01 13.85
C GLY A 131 26.71 13.38 15.30
N LYS A 132 25.48 13.75 15.71
CA LYS A 132 25.26 14.21 17.11
C LYS A 132 24.40 13.32 17.99
N PHE A 133 23.50 12.53 17.45
CA PHE A 133 22.54 11.76 18.25
C PHE A 133 22.34 10.35 17.68
N ASN A 134 22.09 9.37 18.55
CA ASN A 134 21.91 7.97 18.14
C ASN A 134 20.45 7.52 18.14
N TYR A 135 19.55 8.27 18.80
CA TYR A 135 18.14 7.89 18.98
C TYR A 135 17.19 9.08 18.86
N VAL A 136 15.97 8.80 18.40
CA VAL A 136 14.79 9.65 18.52
C VAL A 136 13.93 9.12 19.67
N ILE A 137 13.65 9.99 20.64
CA ILE A 137 12.71 9.76 21.73
C ILE A 137 11.32 10.18 21.27
N VAL A 138 10.37 9.28 21.44
CA VAL A 138 8.99 9.41 20.98
C VAL A 138 8.08 9.64 22.19
N ASP A 139 7.44 10.82 22.24
CA ASP A 139 6.51 11.23 23.31
C ASP A 139 7.05 11.05 24.74
N ARG A 140 8.38 11.13 24.93
CA ARG A 140 9.08 10.81 26.20
C ARG A 140 8.71 9.44 26.80
N LYS A 141 8.30 8.50 25.96
CA LYS A 141 7.91 7.14 26.38
C LYS A 141 8.80 6.07 25.79
N TYR A 142 9.21 6.26 24.54
CA TYR A 142 9.92 5.24 23.77
C TYR A 142 11.13 5.83 23.07
N ALA A 143 12.03 4.95 22.63
CA ALA A 143 13.16 5.32 21.79
C ALA A 143 13.16 4.51 20.48
N ILE A 144 13.67 5.12 19.41
CA ILE A 144 13.92 4.49 18.11
C ILE A 144 15.32 4.93 17.67
N SER A 145 16.17 3.98 17.29
CA SER A 145 17.47 4.24 16.70
C SER A 145 17.30 5.02 15.40
N ILE A 146 18.12 6.06 15.22
CA ILE A 146 18.11 6.84 13.97
C ILE A 146 18.39 5.95 12.75
N ASN A 147 19.20 4.91 12.92
CA ASN A 147 19.52 3.95 11.85
C ASN A 147 18.32 3.13 11.37
N ASN A 148 17.26 3.02 12.18
CA ASN A 148 16.04 2.33 11.82
C ASN A 148 14.95 3.27 11.29
N ILE A 149 15.17 4.58 11.37
CA ILE A 149 14.24 5.60 10.86
C ILE A 149 14.54 5.87 9.39
N LEU A 150 13.55 5.61 8.54
CA LEU A 150 13.64 5.93 7.11
C LEU A 150 13.31 7.40 6.83
N THR A 151 12.30 7.93 7.53
CA THR A 151 11.89 9.34 7.44
C THR A 151 10.90 9.70 8.54
N ILE A 152 10.57 10.98 8.68
CA ILE A 152 9.50 11.49 9.54
C ILE A 152 8.54 12.32 8.69
N LEU A 153 7.26 11.99 8.74
CA LEU A 153 6.18 12.66 8.01
C LEU A 153 5.24 13.39 8.97
N LEU A 154 4.35 14.20 8.39
CA LEU A 154 3.23 14.81 9.12
C LEU A 154 2.05 13.82 9.20
N SER A 155 1.32 13.85 10.31
CA SER A 155 0.18 12.93 10.55
C SER A 155 -0.99 13.09 9.58
N LYS A 156 -1.07 14.21 8.87
CA LYS A 156 -2.04 14.39 7.76
C LYS A 156 -1.82 13.40 6.60
N GLU A 157 -0.62 12.83 6.48
CA GLU A 157 -0.30 11.84 5.45
C GLU A 157 -0.83 10.44 5.82
N ILE A 158 -1.36 10.25 7.05
CA ILE A 158 -1.98 8.98 7.45
C ILE A 158 -3.34 8.83 6.75
N VAL A 159 -3.48 7.74 6.02
CA VAL A 159 -4.79 7.25 5.59
C VAL A 159 -5.40 6.50 6.77
N LYS A 160 -6.39 7.12 7.43
CA LYS A 160 -7.06 6.54 8.60
C LYS A 160 -7.80 5.26 8.21
N TYR A 161 -7.39 4.15 8.81
CA TYR A 161 -7.97 2.83 8.64
C TYR A 161 -7.74 2.03 9.94
N PRO A 162 -8.62 2.16 10.93
CA PRO A 162 -8.45 1.49 12.21
C PRO A 162 -8.65 -0.03 12.06
N MET A 163 -7.59 -0.79 12.36
CA MET A 163 -7.60 -2.26 12.32
C MET A 163 -6.72 -2.82 13.44
N GLU A 164 -7.31 -3.61 14.34
CA GLU A 164 -6.64 -4.17 15.51
C GLU A 164 -5.87 -3.12 16.32
N LYS A 165 -4.53 -3.15 16.23
CA LYS A 165 -3.58 -2.26 16.92
C LYS A 165 -3.10 -1.08 16.07
N PHE A 166 -3.57 -0.96 14.84
CA PHE A 166 -3.17 0.07 13.88
C PHE A 166 -4.31 1.06 13.65
N ILE A 167 -3.95 2.33 13.44
CA ILE A 167 -4.91 3.41 13.18
C ILE A 167 -5.06 3.74 11.69
N GLY A 168 -4.20 3.17 10.86
CA GLY A 168 -4.15 3.44 9.44
C GLY A 168 -2.85 2.99 8.81
N PHE A 169 -2.53 3.58 7.68
CA PHE A 169 -1.27 3.36 6.98
C PHE A 169 -0.76 4.65 6.36
N VAL A 170 0.52 4.63 6.02
CA VAL A 170 1.23 5.68 5.27
C VAL A 170 1.95 5.04 4.10
N GLU A 171 2.16 5.83 3.06
CA GLU A 171 2.85 5.40 1.86
C GLU A 171 4.25 6.00 1.82
N TYR A 172 5.27 5.13 1.92
CA TYR A 172 6.67 5.51 1.81
C TYR A 172 7.45 4.38 1.12
N LYS A 173 7.63 4.47 -0.20
CA LYS A 173 8.20 3.43 -1.09
C LYS A 173 7.46 2.08 -1.09
N LYS A 174 6.68 1.79 -0.05
CA LYS A 174 5.72 0.71 0.16
C LYS A 174 4.63 1.22 1.12
N ILE A 175 3.52 0.49 1.24
CA ILE A 175 2.50 0.76 2.27
C ILE A 175 3.02 0.27 3.62
N ILE A 176 3.00 1.14 4.63
CA ILE A 176 3.49 0.87 5.98
C ILE A 176 2.36 1.12 6.98
N PRO A 177 1.99 0.13 7.81
CA PRO A 177 0.94 0.30 8.81
C PRO A 177 1.38 1.24 9.94
N VAL A 178 0.45 2.03 10.47
CA VAL A 178 0.70 3.05 11.50
C VAL A 178 0.10 2.62 12.83
N LYS A 179 0.93 2.52 13.88
CA LYS A 179 0.50 2.43 15.28
C LYS A 179 0.41 3.82 15.89
N GLN A 180 -0.58 4.04 16.74
CA GLN A 180 -0.69 5.28 17.51
C GLN A 180 0.01 5.09 18.86
N VAL A 181 1.08 5.85 19.11
CA VAL A 181 1.69 6.00 20.43
C VAL A 181 0.91 7.05 21.22
N LYS A 182 0.70 8.20 20.58
CA LYS A 182 -0.15 9.28 21.06
C LYS A 182 -0.67 10.04 19.84
N GLU A 183 -1.90 10.53 19.91
CA GLU A 183 -2.43 11.38 18.84
C GLU A 183 -1.57 12.63 18.71
N GLY A 184 -1.16 12.97 17.49
CA GLY A 184 -0.13 13.96 17.30
C GLY A 184 0.20 14.30 15.85
N LYS A 185 1.14 15.23 15.68
CA LYS A 185 1.51 15.85 14.40
C LYS A 185 2.50 15.04 13.58
N TYR A 186 3.21 14.08 14.17
CA TYR A 186 4.33 13.38 13.53
C TYR A 186 4.01 11.91 13.28
N VAL A 187 4.66 11.37 12.24
CA VAL A 187 4.69 9.93 11.93
C VAL A 187 6.11 9.53 11.63
N ILE A 188 6.70 8.70 12.49
CA ILE A 188 8.05 8.17 12.30
C ILE A 188 7.94 6.89 11.48
N ILE A 189 8.62 6.84 10.33
CA ILE A 189 8.62 5.68 9.42
C ILE A 189 9.85 4.83 9.70
N THR A 190 9.63 3.56 10.07
CA THR A 190 10.69 2.55 10.14
C THR A 190 10.58 1.58 8.97
N LYS A 191 11.41 0.53 8.93
CA LYS A 191 11.37 -0.48 7.86
C LYS A 191 10.00 -1.10 7.68
N ASP A 192 9.31 -1.51 8.74
CA ASP A 192 8.09 -2.32 8.63
C ASP A 192 6.86 -1.72 9.31
N ILE A 193 7.05 -0.69 10.11
CA ILE A 193 5.97 -0.05 10.87
C ILE A 193 6.19 1.46 10.98
N ALA A 194 5.10 2.20 11.12
CA ALA A 194 5.12 3.63 11.39
C ALA A 194 4.49 3.94 12.75
N TYR A 195 4.95 4.99 13.41
CA TYR A 195 4.48 5.41 14.73
C TYR A 195 3.96 6.84 14.68
N GLN A 196 2.66 7.04 14.91
CA GLN A 196 2.11 8.38 15.13
C GLN A 196 2.41 8.83 16.56
N CYS A 197 2.95 10.04 16.67
CA CYS A 197 3.35 10.65 17.93
C CYS A 197 3.09 12.17 17.95
N SER A 198 3.04 12.73 19.15
CA SER A 198 2.85 14.17 19.38
C SER A 198 4.17 14.95 19.39
N ASP A 199 5.22 14.34 19.95
CA ASP A 199 6.50 14.98 20.15
C ASP A 199 7.68 14.04 19.87
N ILE A 200 8.77 14.63 19.39
CA ILE A 200 10.01 13.96 19.05
C ILE A 200 11.20 14.75 19.61
N GLU A 201 12.08 14.09 20.34
CA GLU A 201 13.34 14.66 20.84
C GLU A 201 14.50 13.75 20.40
N THR A 202 15.72 14.27 20.27
CA THR A 202 16.90 13.44 19.96
C THR A 202 17.77 13.27 21.18
N ALA A 203 18.33 12.07 21.36
CA ALA A 203 19.19 11.76 22.50
C ALA A 203 20.37 10.85 22.15
N ASN A 204 21.41 10.96 22.96
CA ASN A 204 22.44 9.93 23.10
C ASN A 204 22.21 9.15 24.38
N GLY A 205 22.57 7.88 24.34
CA GLY A 205 22.44 7.03 25.50
C GLY A 205 23.11 5.69 25.30
N LYS A 206 23.16 4.93 26.38
CA LYS A 206 23.65 3.56 26.41
C LYS A 206 22.45 2.62 26.30
N VAL A 207 22.58 1.57 25.50
CA VAL A 207 21.58 0.50 25.46
C VAL A 207 21.86 -0.47 26.60
N LEU A 208 20.84 -0.73 27.40
CA LEU A 208 20.79 -1.80 28.38
C LEU A 208 19.95 -2.93 27.78
N GLU A 209 20.54 -4.10 27.65
CA GLU A 209 19.85 -5.28 27.12
C GLU A 209 19.33 -6.14 28.27
N GLY A 210 18.00 -6.27 28.37
CA GLY A 210 17.31 -7.23 29.24
C GLY A 210 17.02 -8.54 28.49
N LYS A 211 16.43 -9.52 29.18
CA LYS A 211 16.03 -10.80 28.56
C LYS A 211 14.97 -10.64 27.47
N ASP A 212 14.05 -9.69 27.63
CA ASP A 212 12.86 -9.54 26.75
C ASP A 212 12.72 -8.15 26.13
N GLU A 213 13.56 -7.17 26.52
CA GLU A 213 13.48 -5.79 26.04
C GLU A 213 14.84 -5.09 26.04
N LYS A 214 15.00 -4.13 25.11
CA LYS A 214 16.14 -3.20 25.08
C LYS A 214 15.67 -1.84 25.59
N VAL A 215 16.46 -1.25 26.48
CA VAL A 215 16.16 0.07 27.07
C VAL A 215 17.30 1.02 26.77
N LEU A 216 16.97 2.20 26.27
CA LEU A 216 17.91 3.31 26.15
C LEU A 216 17.97 4.07 27.47
N GLU A 217 19.15 4.12 28.09
CA GLU A 217 19.46 5.01 29.21
C GLU A 217 20.19 6.25 28.69
N SER A 218 19.56 7.43 28.86
CA SER A 218 20.10 8.72 28.46
C SER A 218 20.03 9.74 29.60
N ASN A 219 20.64 10.91 29.39
CA ASN A 219 20.57 12.04 30.31
C ASN A 219 19.14 12.59 30.53
N ILE A 220 18.20 12.26 29.65
CA ILE A 220 16.80 12.72 29.73
C ILE A 220 15.85 11.62 30.22
N GLY A 221 16.33 10.39 30.43
CA GLY A 221 15.53 9.32 31.03
C GLY A 221 15.88 7.91 30.55
N LYS A 222 14.99 6.97 30.87
CA LYS A 222 15.07 5.58 30.43
C LYS A 222 13.86 5.27 29.56
N PHE A 223 14.10 4.74 28.35
CA PHE A 223 13.06 4.54 27.35
C PHE A 223 13.17 3.15 26.72
N PRO A 224 12.11 2.33 26.72
CA PRO A 224 12.07 1.11 25.92
C PRO A 224 12.27 1.42 24.44
N ILE A 225 13.07 0.59 23.76
CA ILE A 225 13.35 0.71 22.34
C ILE A 225 12.27 -0.07 21.56
N LEU A 226 11.63 0.56 20.56
CA LEU A 226 10.51 -0.01 19.79
C LEU A 226 10.92 -0.94 18.63
N GLU A 227 12.14 -1.47 18.67
CA GLU A 227 12.79 -2.25 17.59
C GLU A 227 12.98 -3.71 17.95
#